data_AF-A0A6J4QTF1-F1
#
_entry.id   AF-A0A6J4QTF1-F1
#
_cell.length_a   1.000
_cell.length_b   1.000
_cell.length_c   1.000
_cell.angle_alpha   90.00
_cell.angle_beta   90.00
_cell.angle_gamma   90.00
#
_symmetry.space_group_name_H-M   'P 1'
#
loop_
_entity.id
_entity.type
_entity.pdbx_description
1 polymer ?
#
loop_
_entity_poly.entity_id
_entity_poly.type
_entity_poly.pdbx_seq_one_letter_code
_entity_poly.pdbx_strand_id
1 'polypeptide(L)'
;DQPDWGSGLLADQLPPTISGVTPTSGQAGVARNTSPTIAFSEEMNPDTLSASTAKLYKWNSKRKKWQRVTDVAVGCDNPCQAATLNPYPSDPARLLAANNKYKAVVTTGAKDKAGNALTKDYSWTFRTGSS
;
A
#
# COMPACT_ATOMS: atom_id res chain seq x y z
N ASP A 1 -50.37 13.34 -7.59
CA ASP A 1 -48.97 13.64 -7.94
C ASP A 1 -48.23 14.22 -6.75
N GLN A 2 -47.58 13.37 -5.95
CA GLN A 2 -46.61 13.82 -4.94
C GLN A 2 -45.22 13.87 -5.59
N PRO A 3 -44.43 14.94 -5.43
CA PRO A 3 -43.07 14.97 -5.93
C PRO A 3 -42.24 13.88 -5.23
N ASP A 4 -41.60 13.04 -6.03
CA ASP A 4 -40.56 12.11 -5.60
C ASP A 4 -39.37 12.93 -5.10
N TRP A 5 -39.19 13.00 -3.77
CA TRP A 5 -37.96 13.50 -3.17
C TRP A 5 -36.94 12.39 -3.26
N GLY A 6 -36.56 12.09 -4.51
CA GLY A 6 -35.53 11.14 -4.86
C GLY A 6 -34.38 11.37 -3.91
N SER A 7 -34.25 10.46 -2.97
CA SER A 7 -33.26 10.51 -1.90
C SER A 7 -31.92 10.24 -2.57
N GLY A 8 -31.40 11.28 -3.21
CA GLY A 8 -30.05 11.32 -3.72
C GLY A 8 -29.13 11.29 -2.51
N LEU A 9 -28.81 10.08 -2.06
CA LEU A 9 -27.56 9.84 -1.34
C LEU A 9 -26.50 10.53 -2.19
N LEU A 10 -25.95 11.64 -1.70
CA LEU A 10 -24.88 12.33 -2.42
C LEU A 10 -23.81 11.28 -2.71
N ALA A 11 -23.46 11.11 -3.98
CA ALA A 11 -22.36 10.23 -4.35
C ALA A 11 -21.13 10.68 -3.55
N ASP A 12 -20.41 9.73 -2.97
CA ASP A 12 -19.19 10.07 -2.24
C ASP A 12 -18.18 10.67 -3.21
N GLN A 13 -17.64 11.84 -2.85
CA GLN A 13 -16.69 12.61 -3.64
C GLN A 13 -15.38 12.87 -2.87
N LEU A 14 -15.25 12.36 -1.65
CA LEU A 14 -14.06 12.60 -0.84
C LEU A 14 -12.97 11.62 -1.26
N PRO A 15 -11.78 12.09 -1.66
CA PRO A 15 -10.67 11.21 -1.94
C PRO A 15 -10.17 10.50 -0.67
N PRO A 16 -9.75 9.23 -0.77
CA PRO A 16 -9.07 8.57 0.32
C PRO A 16 -7.74 9.26 0.64
N THR A 17 -7.32 9.13 1.89
CA THR A 17 -6.00 9.56 2.37
C THR A 17 -5.29 8.39 3.06
N ILE A 18 -3.96 8.48 3.16
CA ILE A 18 -3.16 7.53 3.94
C ILE A 18 -3.18 7.98 5.41
N SER A 19 -3.83 7.21 6.27
CA SER A 19 -3.93 7.47 7.71
C SER A 19 -2.74 6.90 8.50
N GLY A 20 -2.03 5.92 7.94
CA GLY A 20 -0.83 5.35 8.55
C GLY A 20 -0.13 4.33 7.67
N VAL A 21 1.12 3.99 8.02
CA VAL A 21 1.90 2.93 7.38
C VAL A 21 2.69 2.15 8.42
N THR A 22 2.82 0.84 8.19
CA THR A 22 3.73 -0.02 8.96
C THR A 22 4.67 -0.74 7.98
N PRO A 23 5.98 -0.82 8.23
CA PRO A 23 6.73 -0.08 9.25
C PRO A 23 6.58 1.43 9.10
N THR A 24 6.74 2.18 10.19
CA THR A 24 6.64 3.64 10.14
C THR A 24 7.75 4.23 9.28
N SER A 25 7.51 5.44 8.74
CA SER A 25 8.49 6.08 7.85
C SER A 25 9.83 6.30 8.56
N GLY A 26 10.90 5.79 7.97
CA GLY A 26 12.25 5.84 8.51
C GLY A 26 12.59 4.75 9.52
N GLN A 27 11.65 3.87 9.89
CA GLN A 27 11.88 2.82 10.89
C GLN A 27 13.06 1.92 10.51
N ALA A 28 13.95 1.68 11.47
CA ALA A 28 15.09 0.77 11.35
C ALA A 28 14.87 -0.50 12.17
N GLY A 29 15.70 -1.53 11.95
CA GLY A 29 15.62 -2.78 12.70
C GLY A 29 14.36 -3.60 12.40
N VAL A 30 13.71 -3.34 11.27
CA VAL A 30 12.46 -4.03 10.91
C VAL A 30 12.74 -5.51 10.65
N ALA A 31 11.87 -6.39 11.18
CA ALA A 31 11.95 -7.82 10.95
C ALA A 31 11.93 -8.16 9.45
N ARG A 32 12.75 -9.13 9.04
CA ARG A 32 12.93 -9.42 7.60
C ARG A 32 11.76 -10.19 6.97
N ASN A 33 10.86 -10.76 7.77
CA ASN A 33 9.60 -11.36 7.35
C ASN A 33 8.43 -10.34 7.33
N THR A 34 8.71 -9.04 7.48
CA THR A 34 7.66 -8.02 7.49
C THR A 34 6.91 -7.98 6.16
N SER A 35 5.59 -7.82 6.24
CA SER A 35 4.74 -7.38 5.14
C SER A 35 4.30 -5.94 5.44
N PRO A 36 4.73 -4.93 4.66
CA PRO A 36 4.31 -3.56 4.88
C PRO A 36 2.80 -3.39 4.73
N THR A 37 2.19 -2.57 5.59
CA THR A 37 0.76 -2.25 5.55
C THR A 37 0.52 -0.76 5.35
N ILE A 38 -0.62 -0.44 4.75
CA ILE A 38 -1.12 0.90 4.49
C ILE A 38 -2.51 0.99 5.10
N ALA A 39 -2.71 1.95 6.00
CA ALA A 39 -4.04 2.29 6.50
C ALA A 39 -4.58 3.49 5.71
N PHE A 40 -5.85 3.40 5.31
CA PHE A 40 -6.57 4.44 4.59
C PHE A 40 -7.55 5.17 5.52
N SER A 41 -8.02 6.36 5.14
CA SER A 41 -9.06 7.08 5.89
C SER A 41 -10.46 6.50 5.72
N GLU A 42 -10.64 5.66 4.71
CA GLU A 42 -11.92 5.10 4.31
C GLU A 42 -11.72 3.73 3.65
N GLU A 43 -12.82 3.10 3.24
CA GLU A 43 -12.78 1.80 2.62
C GLU A 43 -12.38 1.86 1.15
N MET A 44 -11.31 1.15 0.80
CA MET A 44 -10.79 1.10 -0.56
C MET A 44 -11.55 0.09 -1.42
N ASN A 45 -11.53 0.28 -2.75
CA ASN A 45 -11.91 -0.74 -3.70
C ASN A 45 -10.76 -1.75 -3.86
N PRO A 46 -10.92 -3.03 -3.43
CA PRO A 46 -9.87 -4.04 -3.49
C PRO A 46 -9.32 -4.26 -4.91
N ASP A 47 -10.15 -4.14 -5.95
CA ASP A 47 -9.74 -4.37 -7.34
C ASP A 47 -8.74 -3.33 -7.85
N THR A 48 -8.64 -2.19 -7.17
CA THR A 48 -7.67 -1.14 -7.48
C THR A 48 -6.37 -1.28 -6.69
N LEU A 49 -6.30 -2.24 -5.76
CA LEU A 49 -5.12 -2.53 -4.95
C LEU A 49 -4.38 -3.73 -5.53
N SER A 50 -3.27 -3.45 -6.22
CA SER A 50 -2.45 -4.48 -6.86
C SER A 50 -0.97 -4.10 -6.83
N ALA A 51 -0.10 -4.99 -7.32
CA ALA A 51 1.33 -4.71 -7.44
C ALA A 51 1.68 -3.54 -8.37
N SER A 52 0.72 -3.06 -9.17
CA SER A 52 0.87 -1.87 -10.02
C SER A 52 0.53 -0.57 -9.29
N THR A 53 -0.30 -0.63 -8.24
CA THR A 53 -0.74 0.53 -7.45
C THR A 53 -0.08 0.62 -6.08
N ALA A 54 0.33 -0.50 -5.49
CA ALA A 54 1.22 -0.53 -4.33
C ALA A 54 2.50 -1.31 -4.66
N LYS A 55 3.65 -0.63 -4.60
CA LYS A 55 4.95 -1.11 -5.10
C LYS A 55 5.97 -1.15 -3.97
N LEU A 56 6.75 -2.22 -3.92
CA LEU A 56 7.91 -2.33 -3.03
C LEU A 56 9.22 -2.28 -3.83
N TYR A 57 10.19 -1.53 -3.31
CA TYR A 57 11.52 -1.40 -3.89
C TYR A 57 12.57 -1.70 -2.82
N LYS A 58 13.66 -2.34 -3.24
CA LYS A 58 14.87 -2.57 -2.46
C LYS A 58 15.98 -1.64 -2.94
N TRP A 59 16.77 -1.09 -2.03
CA TRP A 59 17.97 -0.33 -2.42
C TRP A 59 19.06 -1.27 -2.92
N ASN A 60 19.51 -1.03 -4.15
CA ASN A 60 20.67 -1.69 -4.72
C ASN A 60 21.90 -0.78 -4.54
N SER A 61 22.71 -1.06 -3.51
CA SER A 61 23.89 -0.24 -3.17
C SER A 61 24.94 -0.23 -4.28
N LYS A 62 25.15 -1.36 -4.96
CA LYS A 62 26.11 -1.47 -6.07
C LYS A 62 25.75 -0.57 -7.24
N ARG A 63 24.45 -0.52 -7.60
CA ARG A 63 23.93 0.29 -8.71
C ARG A 63 23.45 1.68 -8.29
N LYS A 64 23.56 2.02 -7.00
CA LYS A 64 23.04 3.24 -6.37
C LYS A 64 21.61 3.60 -6.83
N LYS A 65 20.72 2.60 -6.89
CA LYS A 65 19.34 2.78 -7.37
C LYS A 65 18.33 1.90 -6.67
N TRP A 66 17.07 2.33 -6.69
CA TRP A 66 15.94 1.52 -6.28
C TRP A 66 15.67 0.43 -7.31
N GLN A 67 15.57 -0.82 -6.85
CA GLN A 67 15.20 -1.97 -7.65
C GLN A 67 13.83 -2.47 -7.20
N ARG A 68 12.87 -2.56 -8.13
CA ARG A 68 11.52 -3.06 -7.82
C ARG A 68 11.61 -4.53 -7.37
N VAL A 69 10.91 -4.86 -6.29
CA VAL A 69 10.59 -6.23 -5.93
C VAL A 69 9.41 -6.62 -6.81
N THR A 70 9.62 -7.54 -7.75
CA THR A 70 8.64 -7.87 -8.79
C THR A 70 7.58 -8.86 -8.33
N ASP A 71 7.92 -9.71 -7.36
CA ASP A 71 7.01 -10.68 -6.75
C ASP A 71 6.45 -10.10 -5.44
N VAL A 72 5.35 -9.36 -5.56
CA VAL A 72 4.63 -8.75 -4.44
C VAL A 72 3.15 -8.96 -4.70
N ALA A 73 2.47 -9.62 -3.76
CA ALA A 73 1.01 -9.61 -3.73
C ALA A 73 0.52 -8.42 -2.91
N VAL A 74 -0.57 -7.80 -3.34
CA VAL A 74 -1.22 -6.69 -2.64
C VAL A 74 -2.67 -7.07 -2.45
N GLY A 75 -3.20 -6.87 -1.26
CA GLY A 75 -4.60 -7.15 -0.94
C GLY A 75 -5.01 -6.56 0.39
N CYS A 76 -6.29 -6.69 0.70
CA CYS A 76 -6.92 -6.23 1.94
C CYS A 76 -8.05 -7.20 2.30
N ASP A 77 -8.39 -7.24 3.58
CA ASP A 77 -9.58 -7.95 4.07
C ASP A 77 -10.77 -6.98 4.16
N ASN A 78 -12.00 -7.49 4.16
CA ASN A 78 -13.21 -6.68 4.29
C ASN A 78 -13.48 -6.34 5.77
N PRO A 79 -13.70 -5.06 6.15
CA PRO A 79 -13.68 -3.87 5.28
C PRO A 79 -12.26 -3.47 4.88
N CYS A 80 -12.09 -3.14 3.60
CA CYS A 80 -10.79 -2.85 2.96
C CYS A 80 -10.20 -1.48 3.35
N GLN A 81 -10.03 -1.24 4.66
CA GLN A 81 -9.43 -0.01 5.20
C GLN A 81 -7.92 -0.12 5.41
N ALA A 82 -7.37 -1.33 5.27
CA ALA A 82 -5.93 -1.56 5.32
C ALA A 82 -5.48 -2.53 4.23
N ALA A 83 -4.46 -2.14 3.45
CA ALA A 83 -3.82 -2.98 2.45
C ALA A 83 -2.48 -3.51 2.96
N THR A 84 -2.16 -4.75 2.59
CA THR A 84 -0.89 -5.42 2.90
C THR A 84 -0.12 -5.66 1.61
N LEU A 85 1.18 -5.34 1.60
CA LEU A 85 2.13 -5.74 0.57
C LEU A 85 2.85 -6.99 1.08
N ASN A 86 2.49 -8.16 0.56
CA ASN A 86 3.15 -9.42 0.88
C ASN A 86 4.32 -9.66 -0.10
N PRO A 87 5.58 -9.53 0.33
CA PRO A 87 6.74 -9.78 -0.52
C PRO A 87 6.96 -11.29 -0.70
N TYR A 88 7.30 -11.69 -1.93
CA TYR A 88 7.64 -13.07 -2.29
C TYR A 88 6.55 -14.11 -1.96
N PRO A 89 5.27 -13.89 -2.33
CA PRO A 89 4.19 -14.86 -2.07
C PRO A 89 4.46 -16.23 -2.70
N SER A 90 5.26 -16.30 -3.78
CA SER A 90 5.65 -17.56 -4.42
C SER A 90 6.72 -18.36 -3.66
N ASP A 91 7.39 -17.74 -2.69
CA ASP A 91 8.43 -18.36 -1.85
C ASP A 91 8.34 -17.80 -0.41
N PRO A 92 7.41 -18.32 0.42
CA PRO A 92 7.16 -17.76 1.76
C PRO A 92 8.34 -17.85 2.73
N ALA A 93 9.32 -18.71 2.46
CA ALA A 93 10.55 -18.81 3.25
C ALA A 93 11.53 -17.67 2.93
N ARG A 94 11.34 -16.98 1.80
CA ARG A 94 12.20 -15.89 1.36
C ARG A 94 11.97 -14.63 2.17
N LEU A 95 13.01 -14.24 2.88
CA LEU A 95 13.02 -13.01 3.65
C LEU A 95 13.45 -11.79 2.82
N LEU A 96 13.03 -10.60 3.27
CA LEU A 96 13.68 -9.37 2.85
C LEU A 96 15.18 -9.43 3.18
N ALA A 97 15.99 -8.73 2.39
CA ALA A 97 17.44 -8.73 2.57
C ALA A 97 17.81 -8.08 3.89
N ALA A 98 18.77 -8.67 4.61
CA ALA A 98 19.27 -8.11 5.86
C ALA A 98 19.92 -6.73 5.66
N ASN A 99 19.79 -5.87 6.67
CA ASN A 99 20.47 -4.57 6.76
C ASN A 99 20.25 -3.66 5.53
N ASN A 100 19.09 -3.78 4.87
CA ASN A 100 18.81 -3.13 3.59
C ASN A 100 17.66 -2.13 3.69
N LYS A 101 17.74 -1.07 2.88
CA LYS A 101 16.68 -0.05 2.79
C LYS A 101 15.63 -0.50 1.79
N TYR A 102 14.37 -0.38 2.18
CA TYR A 102 13.21 -0.60 1.35
C TYR A 102 12.41 0.71 1.19
N LYS A 103 11.71 0.83 0.07
CA LYS A 103 10.78 1.92 -0.22
C LYS A 103 9.47 1.32 -0.69
N ALA A 104 8.37 1.67 -0.04
CA ALA A 104 7.04 1.36 -0.51
C ALA A 104 6.41 2.61 -1.12
N VAL A 105 5.56 2.40 -2.13
CA VAL A 105 4.87 3.45 -2.87
C VAL A 105 3.43 3.03 -3.09
N VAL A 106 2.46 3.88 -2.78
CA VAL A 106 1.06 3.76 -3.20
C VAL A 106 0.79 4.87 -4.20
N THR A 107 0.22 4.52 -5.34
CA THR A 107 -0.03 5.47 -6.43
C THR A 107 -1.46 5.98 -6.42
N THR A 108 -1.73 7.06 -7.15
CA THR A 108 -3.10 7.54 -7.44
C THR A 108 -4.00 6.54 -8.18
N GLY A 109 -3.47 5.41 -8.64
CA GLY A 109 -4.29 4.31 -9.16
C GLY A 109 -5.13 3.59 -8.09
N ALA A 110 -4.80 3.73 -6.80
CA ALA A 110 -5.60 3.20 -5.71
C ALA A 110 -6.82 4.10 -5.45
N LYS A 111 -8.02 3.50 -5.39
CA LYS A 111 -9.30 4.21 -5.29
C LYS A 111 -10.20 3.64 -4.19
N ASP A 112 -11.09 4.46 -3.68
CA ASP A 112 -12.19 4.03 -2.82
C ASP A 112 -13.29 3.28 -3.59
N LYS A 113 -14.33 2.84 -2.87
CA LYS A 113 -15.51 2.16 -3.45
C LYS A 113 -16.35 3.05 -4.37
N ALA A 114 -16.31 4.38 -4.19
CA ALA A 114 -16.99 5.35 -5.04
C ALA A 114 -16.18 5.73 -6.29
N GLY A 115 -14.92 5.30 -6.37
CA GLY A 115 -14.01 5.56 -7.48
C GLY A 115 -13.13 6.80 -7.30
N ASN A 116 -13.13 7.46 -6.13
CA ASN A 116 -12.21 8.57 -5.89
C ASN A 116 -10.80 8.02 -5.65
N ALA A 117 -9.82 8.64 -6.32
CA ALA A 117 -8.43 8.24 -6.26
C ALA A 117 -7.69 8.94 -5.12
N LEU A 118 -6.60 8.34 -4.61
CA LEU A 118 -5.62 9.11 -3.84
C LEU A 118 -5.21 10.36 -4.63
N THR A 119 -5.11 11.51 -3.95
CA THR A 119 -4.80 12.81 -4.59
C THR A 119 -3.36 12.89 -5.10
N LYS A 120 -2.44 12.12 -4.51
CA LYS A 120 -1.03 12.03 -4.90
C LYS A 120 -0.45 10.67 -4.52
N ASP A 121 0.63 10.30 -5.20
CA ASP A 121 1.43 9.16 -4.77
C ASP A 121 1.97 9.39 -3.34
N TYR A 122 1.90 8.34 -2.52
CA TYR A 122 2.51 8.32 -1.20
C TYR A 122 3.69 7.36 -1.21
N SER A 123 4.83 7.77 -0.64
CA SER A 123 5.98 6.88 -0.51
C SER A 123 6.65 7.02 0.84
N TRP A 124 7.13 5.91 1.37
CA TRP A 124 7.89 5.88 2.62
C TRP A 124 9.00 4.84 2.54
N THR A 125 9.97 4.94 3.45
CA THR A 125 11.11 4.02 3.51
C THR A 125 11.24 3.39 4.87
N PHE A 126 11.81 2.20 4.93
CA PHE A 126 12.20 1.53 6.16
C PHE A 126 13.49 0.74 5.94
N ARG A 127 14.14 0.29 7.02
CA ARG A 127 15.37 -0.51 6.97
C ARG A 127 15.21 -1.79 7.78
N THR A 128 15.50 -2.92 7.14
CA THR A 128 15.52 -4.22 7.80
C THR A 128 16.68 -4.35 8.77
N GLY A 129 16.49 -5.17 9.82
CA GLY A 129 17.53 -5.61 10.72
C GLY A 129 18.48 -6.64 10.10
N SER A 130 19.41 -7.13 10.91
CA SER A 130 20.44 -8.11 10.52
C SER A 130 19.92 -9.55 10.42
N SER A 131 18.88 -9.90 11.18
CA SER A 131 18.35 -11.27 11.33
C SER A 131 16.86 -11.32 11.09
#